data_AF-A0A1I6HT92-F1
#
_entry.id   AF-A0A1I6HT92-F1
#
_cell.length_a   1.000
_cell.length_b   1.000
_cell.length_c   1.000
_cell.angle_alpha   90.00
_cell.angle_beta   90.00
_cell.angle_gamma   90.00
#
_symmetry.space_group_name_H-M   'P 1'
#
loop_
_entity.id
_entity.type
_entity.pdbx_description
1 polymer ?
#
loop_
_entity_poly.entity_id
_entity_poly.type
_entity_poly.pdbx_seq_one_letter_code
_entity_poly.pdbx_strand_id
1 'polypeptide(L)'
;MEQPGPANRLPRFSLNIFTDTPMTPKSLFLSLLALTALTLTGCSDPETPQEVTRAFWDAVIEGDAETAAELSTLVEESGFDAYSLNWEGASVSWGRVTVDAGQARIATEINGLKALDGSALETTTHVIQINDQWLVDYHRTGDEIASDASIGRLMGQFRDFGEKLRSRFADESDRAARELNRLADDLAALSDQAEKEMSGLIRQYGEDLEAKMEELSRSLDEALEQNRDASPEDRKKLEEARKELERQQERLDESEADSVAGVSQQLARIQQQLSELSGQTFEAFQQEWQRWSENLSRDLEQLNRESRKHHPDSI
;
A
#
# COMPACT_ATOMS: atom_id res chain seq x y z
N MET A 1 33.45 55.95 -57.53
CA MET A 1 32.20 55.27 -57.92
C MET A 1 31.23 55.48 -56.76
N GLU A 2 30.70 56.69 -56.59
CA GLU A 2 29.46 57.21 -57.24
C GLU A 2 28.30 56.21 -57.05
N GLN A 3 27.44 56.33 -56.01
CA GLN A 3 26.30 57.28 -55.82
C GLN A 3 25.22 57.17 -56.93
N PRO A 4 23.96 57.59 -56.73
CA PRO A 4 23.02 57.33 -55.62
C PRO A 4 21.51 57.31 -56.04
N GLY A 5 20.62 56.85 -55.13
CA GLY A 5 19.22 57.34 -54.94
C GLY A 5 18.23 57.33 -56.13
N PRO A 6 16.97 57.83 -55.98
CA PRO A 6 16.43 58.56 -54.84
C PRO A 6 14.94 58.28 -54.45
N ALA A 7 14.56 58.92 -53.33
CA ALA A 7 13.31 59.66 -53.09
C ALA A 7 11.96 58.93 -52.86
N ASN A 8 11.63 58.78 -51.58
CA ASN A 8 10.59 59.55 -50.87
C ASN A 8 9.50 60.25 -51.72
N ARG A 9 8.22 59.87 -51.53
CA ARG A 9 7.02 60.74 -51.68
C ARG A 9 5.78 60.05 -51.10
N LEU A 10 5.29 60.53 -49.96
CA LEU A 10 3.85 60.52 -49.67
C LEU A 10 3.19 61.63 -50.48
N PRO A 11 1.95 61.44 -50.97
CA PRO A 11 0.89 62.28 -50.43
C PRO A 11 -0.53 61.67 -50.39
N ARG A 12 -1.30 62.20 -49.42
CA ARG A 12 -2.71 62.62 -49.48
C ARG A 12 -3.84 61.59 -49.60
N PHE A 13 -4.63 61.60 -48.52
CA PHE A 13 -6.08 61.38 -48.46
C PHE A 13 -6.86 61.82 -49.70
N SER A 14 -7.82 60.99 -50.11
CA SER A 14 -9.13 61.42 -50.62
C SER A 14 -10.17 60.35 -50.30
N LEU A 15 -11.17 60.75 -49.51
CA LEU A 15 -12.45 60.07 -49.34
C LEU A 15 -13.28 60.18 -50.63
N ASN A 16 -14.00 59.11 -50.97
CA ASN A 16 -15.30 59.08 -51.66
C ASN A 16 -15.92 57.70 -51.34
N ILE A 17 -16.78 57.59 -50.33
CA ILE A 17 -18.25 57.74 -50.35
C ILE A 17 -18.96 56.73 -51.27
N PHE A 18 -19.60 55.76 -50.59
CA PHE A 18 -20.96 55.23 -50.80
C PHE A 18 -21.29 54.49 -52.11
N THR A 19 -21.50 53.18 -52.00
CA THR A 19 -22.73 52.55 -52.53
C THR A 19 -23.11 51.35 -51.66
N ASP A 20 -24.30 51.45 -51.08
CA ASP A 20 -25.12 50.37 -50.54
C ASP A 20 -24.98 49.05 -51.29
N THR A 21 -24.77 47.96 -50.55
CA THR A 21 -25.28 46.65 -50.96
C THR A 21 -25.99 45.99 -49.78
N PRO A 22 -27.21 45.46 -49.98
CA PRO A 22 -28.09 45.01 -48.91
C PRO A 22 -27.54 43.75 -48.24
N MET A 23 -27.35 43.86 -46.93
CA MET A 23 -26.99 42.76 -46.04
C MET A 23 -28.15 41.75 -46.01
N THR A 24 -27.95 40.60 -46.64
CA THR A 24 -28.90 39.48 -46.59
C THR A 24 -28.84 38.85 -45.18
N PRO A 25 -29.98 38.69 -44.48
CA PRO A 25 -30.01 38.29 -43.07
C PRO A 25 -29.66 36.80 -42.82
N LYS A 26 -29.24 36.06 -43.85
CA LYS A 26 -28.91 34.64 -43.76
C LYS A 26 -27.41 34.33 -43.64
N SER A 27 -26.53 35.31 -43.88
CA SER A 27 -25.07 35.09 -43.81
C SER A 27 -24.46 35.39 -42.45
N LEU A 28 -25.10 36.25 -41.63
CA LEU A 28 -24.62 36.59 -40.28
C LEU A 28 -24.89 35.48 -39.24
N PHE A 29 -25.90 34.63 -39.47
CA PHE A 29 -26.26 33.55 -38.55
C PHE A 29 -25.32 32.34 -38.64
N LEU A 30 -24.64 32.15 -39.77
CA LEU A 30 -23.72 31.03 -40.00
C LEU A 30 -22.29 31.31 -39.52
N SER A 31 -21.86 32.58 -39.48
CA SER A 31 -20.56 32.96 -38.90
C SER A 31 -20.60 33.08 -37.37
N LEU A 32 -21.77 33.32 -36.77
CA LEU A 32 -21.93 33.35 -35.31
C LEU A 32 -22.06 31.93 -34.71
N LEU A 33 -22.43 30.91 -35.51
CA LEU A 33 -22.56 29.53 -35.04
C LEU A 33 -21.22 28.74 -35.05
N ALA A 34 -20.23 29.21 -35.82
CA ALA A 34 -18.92 28.56 -35.93
C ALA A 34 -17.91 29.02 -34.87
N LEU A 35 -18.15 30.15 -34.19
CA LEU A 35 -17.24 30.67 -33.16
C LEU A 35 -17.61 30.22 -31.74
N THR A 36 -18.82 29.68 -31.53
CA THR A 36 -19.31 29.19 -30.22
C THR A 36 -19.07 27.70 -30.00
N ALA A 37 -18.52 26.98 -30.99
CA ALA A 37 -18.27 25.54 -30.90
C ALA A 37 -16.88 25.17 -30.33
N LEU A 38 -16.10 26.15 -29.85
CA LEU A 38 -14.73 25.96 -29.35
C LEU A 38 -14.56 26.17 -27.83
N THR A 39 -15.65 26.24 -27.06
CA THR A 39 -15.59 26.45 -25.59
C THR A 39 -16.12 25.27 -24.77
N LEU A 40 -16.20 24.06 -25.34
CA LEU A 40 -16.43 22.82 -24.58
C LEU A 40 -15.22 21.88 -24.67
N THR A 41 -14.06 22.35 -24.22
CA THR A 41 -13.12 21.45 -23.54
C THR A 41 -13.39 21.65 -22.06
N GLY A 42 -14.37 20.91 -21.53
CA GLY A 42 -14.54 20.83 -20.09
C GLY A 42 -13.28 20.20 -19.50
N CYS A 43 -12.77 20.79 -18.42
CA CYS A 43 -12.04 20.00 -17.42
C CYS A 43 -13.06 18.98 -16.90
N SER A 44 -13.12 17.82 -17.53
CA SER A 44 -13.77 16.67 -16.92
C SER A 44 -12.89 16.28 -15.75
N ASP A 45 -13.41 16.42 -14.53
CA ASP A 45 -12.76 15.89 -13.35
C ASP A 45 -12.48 14.39 -13.57
N PRO A 46 -11.33 13.86 -13.16
CA PRO A 46 -10.98 12.47 -13.40
C PRO A 46 -12.01 11.53 -12.73
N GLU A 47 -12.63 10.64 -13.52
CA GLU A 47 -13.78 9.83 -13.07
C GLU A 47 -13.39 8.40 -12.67
N THR A 48 -12.19 7.95 -13.05
CA THR A 48 -11.69 6.60 -12.77
C THR A 48 -10.49 6.62 -11.81
N PRO A 49 -10.25 5.54 -11.03
CA PRO A 49 -9.07 5.46 -10.16
C PRO A 49 -7.76 5.72 -10.89
N GLN A 50 -7.65 5.27 -12.15
CA GLN A 50 -6.46 5.44 -12.97
C GLN A 50 -6.25 6.89 -13.41
N GLU A 51 -7.33 7.60 -13.76
CA GLU A 51 -7.25 9.01 -14.13
C GLU A 51 -6.91 9.88 -12.93
N VAL A 52 -7.53 9.63 -11.77
CA VAL A 52 -7.22 10.32 -10.51
C VAL A 52 -5.76 10.07 -10.13
N THR A 53 -5.31 8.82 -10.18
CA THR A 53 -3.91 8.46 -9.89
C THR A 53 -2.95 9.19 -10.81
N ARG A 54 -3.24 9.25 -12.12
CA ARG A 54 -2.39 9.96 -13.08
C ARG A 54 -2.31 11.45 -12.78
N ALA A 55 -3.47 12.10 -12.66
CA ALA A 55 -3.54 13.53 -12.39
C ALA A 55 -2.90 13.90 -11.05
N PHE A 56 -3.06 13.06 -10.02
CA PHE A 56 -2.39 13.23 -8.73
C PHE A 56 -0.87 13.18 -8.86
N TRP A 57 -0.33 12.18 -9.58
CA TRP A 57 1.11 12.05 -9.75
C TRP A 57 1.70 13.14 -10.65
N ASP A 58 0.97 13.59 -11.67
CA ASP A 58 1.35 14.74 -12.48
C ASP A 58 1.45 16.00 -11.59
N ALA A 59 0.45 16.25 -10.74
CA ALA A 59 0.47 17.35 -9.78
C ALA A 59 1.64 17.25 -8.78
N VAL A 60 1.94 16.04 -8.28
CA VAL A 60 3.08 15.82 -7.37
C VAL A 60 4.41 16.14 -8.05
N ILE A 61 4.59 15.69 -9.30
CA ILE A 61 5.80 15.94 -10.09
C ILE A 61 5.97 17.44 -10.41
N GLU A 62 4.86 18.11 -10.74
CA GLU A 62 4.85 19.55 -11.06
C GLU A 62 4.93 20.44 -9.81
N GLY A 63 4.76 19.87 -8.62
CA GLY A 63 4.72 20.60 -7.35
C GLY A 63 3.43 21.41 -7.18
N ASP A 64 2.35 21.00 -7.85
CA ASP A 64 1.02 21.59 -7.73
C ASP A 64 0.31 21.01 -6.50
N ALA A 65 0.52 21.67 -5.37
CA ALA A 65 -0.03 21.26 -4.09
C ALA A 65 -1.57 21.38 -4.03
N GLU A 66 -2.14 22.36 -4.72
CA GLU A 66 -3.59 22.59 -4.78
C GLU A 66 -4.26 21.40 -5.46
N THR A 67 -3.84 21.08 -6.69
CA THR A 67 -4.38 19.94 -7.44
C THR A 67 -4.11 18.61 -6.73
N ALA A 68 -2.93 18.41 -6.13
CA ALA A 68 -2.62 17.20 -5.38
C ALA A 68 -3.52 17.04 -4.13
N ALA A 69 -3.84 18.13 -3.44
CA ALA A 69 -4.76 18.10 -2.31
C ALA A 69 -6.20 17.80 -2.76
N GLU A 70 -6.68 18.42 -3.85
CA GLU A 70 -8.02 18.16 -4.40
C GLU A 70 -8.23 16.70 -4.84
N LEU A 71 -7.19 16.06 -5.38
CA LEU A 71 -7.22 14.68 -5.86
C LEU A 71 -6.92 13.64 -4.78
N SER A 72 -6.79 14.05 -3.53
CA SER A 72 -6.43 13.17 -2.42
C SER A 72 -7.33 13.33 -1.21
N THR A 73 -7.08 12.52 -0.18
CA THR A 73 -7.77 12.59 1.11
C THR A 73 -7.28 13.73 2.00
N LEU A 74 -6.37 14.58 1.53
CA LEU A 74 -5.92 15.75 2.26
C LEU A 74 -7.07 16.74 2.47
N VAL A 75 -7.13 17.32 3.67
CA VAL A 75 -8.16 18.31 4.03
C VAL A 75 -7.81 19.70 3.47
N GLU A 76 -6.53 20.00 3.34
CA GLU A 76 -6.01 21.30 2.93
C GLU A 76 -4.65 21.15 2.22
N GLU A 77 -4.34 22.11 1.34
CA GLU A 77 -3.08 22.19 0.59
C GLU A 77 -1.84 22.15 1.50
N SER A 78 -1.90 22.76 2.70
CA SER A 78 -0.79 22.75 3.66
C SER A 78 -0.41 21.37 4.18
N GLY A 79 -1.27 20.36 4.01
CA GLY A 79 -0.95 18.97 4.31
C GLY A 79 -0.09 18.29 3.24
N PHE A 80 0.07 18.90 2.06
CA PHE A 80 0.89 18.37 1.00
C PHE A 80 2.37 18.67 1.24
N ASP A 81 3.14 17.64 1.55
CA ASP A 81 4.59 17.71 1.75
C ASP A 81 5.38 17.02 0.63
N ALA A 82 4.68 16.63 -0.45
CA ALA A 82 5.20 15.78 -1.53
C ALA A 82 5.93 14.53 -1.00
N TYR A 83 5.47 13.96 0.12
CA TYR A 83 6.08 12.84 0.82
C TYR A 83 7.53 13.09 1.26
N SER A 84 7.92 14.36 1.42
CA SER A 84 9.28 14.78 1.75
C SER A 84 10.35 14.30 0.74
N LEU A 85 9.95 14.03 -0.50
CA LEU A 85 10.82 13.57 -1.60
C LEU A 85 11.09 14.69 -2.61
N ASN A 86 12.22 14.58 -3.32
CA ASN A 86 12.52 15.44 -4.46
C ASN A 86 12.09 14.75 -5.77
N TRP A 87 11.07 15.32 -6.41
CA TRP A 87 10.45 14.82 -7.64
C TRP A 87 11.05 15.41 -8.92
N GLU A 88 12.07 16.28 -8.82
CA GLU A 88 12.74 16.87 -9.98
C GLU A 88 13.38 15.79 -10.87
N GLY A 89 12.89 15.68 -12.11
CA GLY A 89 13.34 14.67 -13.07
C GLY A 89 12.78 13.27 -12.81
N ALA A 90 11.83 13.13 -11.89
CA ALA A 90 11.11 11.89 -11.67
C ALA A 90 10.09 11.63 -12.79
N SER A 91 9.80 10.36 -13.03
CA SER A 91 8.72 9.93 -13.92
C SER A 91 7.97 8.77 -13.30
N VAL A 92 6.66 8.74 -13.46
CA VAL A 92 5.80 7.69 -12.91
C VAL A 92 5.22 6.82 -14.03
N SER A 93 5.29 5.50 -13.85
CA SER A 93 4.63 4.50 -14.68
C SER A 93 3.67 3.67 -13.83
N TRP A 94 2.65 3.08 -14.48
CA TRP A 94 1.59 2.34 -13.82
C TRP A 94 1.53 0.90 -14.31
N GLY A 95 1.31 -0.01 -13.37
CA GLY A 95 1.15 -1.43 -13.60
C GLY A 95 -0.30 -1.89 -13.41
N ARG A 96 -0.46 -3.05 -12.77
CA ARG A 96 -1.76 -3.68 -12.54
C ARG A 96 -2.64 -2.80 -11.65
N VAL A 97 -3.91 -2.69 -12.04
CA VAL A 97 -4.98 -2.06 -11.25
C VAL A 97 -5.88 -3.16 -10.69
N THR A 98 -6.12 -3.12 -9.38
CA THR A 98 -7.09 -4.01 -8.71
C THR A 98 -8.13 -3.16 -8.01
N VAL A 99 -9.41 -3.41 -8.26
CA VAL A 99 -10.53 -2.68 -7.67
C VAL A 99 -11.36 -3.64 -6.83
N ASP A 100 -11.64 -3.27 -5.59
CA ASP A 100 -12.48 -4.04 -4.67
C ASP A 100 -13.22 -3.09 -3.72
N ALA A 101 -14.55 -3.29 -3.59
CA ALA A 101 -15.42 -2.63 -2.63
C ALA A 101 -15.15 -1.12 -2.38
N GLY A 102 -15.12 -0.30 -3.44
CA GLY A 102 -14.92 1.15 -3.32
C GLY A 102 -13.46 1.56 -3.04
N GLN A 103 -12.50 0.65 -3.22
CA GLN A 103 -11.07 0.90 -3.15
C GLN A 103 -10.39 0.41 -4.43
N ALA A 104 -9.32 1.07 -4.82
CA ALA A 104 -8.43 0.62 -5.88
C ALA A 104 -6.97 0.64 -5.40
N ARG A 105 -6.21 -0.33 -5.90
CA ARG A 105 -4.76 -0.41 -5.72
C ARG A 105 -4.11 -0.40 -7.10
N ILE A 106 -3.19 0.53 -7.30
CA ILE A 106 -2.48 0.71 -8.56
C ILE A 106 -1.00 0.50 -8.30
N ALA A 107 -0.43 -0.56 -8.89
CA ALA A 107 1.03 -0.73 -8.90
C ALA A 107 1.65 0.48 -9.60
N THR A 108 2.59 1.14 -8.92
CA THR A 108 3.17 2.41 -9.33
C THR A 108 4.68 2.27 -9.31
N GLU A 109 5.34 2.67 -10.38
CA GLU A 109 6.79 2.63 -10.49
C GLU A 109 7.28 4.07 -10.68
N ILE A 110 8.15 4.52 -9.78
CA ILE A 110 8.71 5.88 -9.79
C ILE A 110 10.18 5.79 -10.12
N ASN A 111 10.56 6.39 -11.24
CA ASN A 111 11.92 6.44 -11.73
C ASN A 111 12.52 7.84 -11.50
N GLY A 112 13.85 7.94 -11.42
CA GLY A 112 14.55 9.23 -11.39
C GLY A 112 14.63 9.92 -10.02
N LEU A 113 14.16 9.30 -8.95
CA LEU A 113 14.29 9.84 -7.59
C LEU A 113 15.76 9.89 -7.16
N LYS A 114 16.24 11.10 -6.82
CA LYS A 114 17.62 11.33 -6.35
C LYS A 114 17.96 10.53 -5.09
N ALA A 115 16.98 10.30 -4.21
CA ALA A 115 17.17 9.57 -2.96
C ALA A 115 17.49 8.07 -3.16
N LEU A 116 17.29 7.53 -4.37
CA LEU A 116 17.43 6.11 -4.70
C LEU A 116 18.59 5.83 -5.68
N ASP A 117 19.46 6.81 -5.92
CA ASP A 117 20.63 6.72 -6.80
C ASP A 117 20.29 6.10 -8.18
N GLY A 118 19.17 6.54 -8.75
CA GLY A 118 18.68 6.11 -10.06
C GLY A 118 17.98 4.74 -10.08
N SER A 119 17.77 4.10 -8.92
CA SER A 119 16.95 2.89 -8.83
C SER A 119 15.46 3.24 -8.90
N ALA A 120 14.67 2.43 -9.60
CA ALA A 120 13.22 2.57 -9.62
C ALA A 120 12.63 2.22 -8.25
N LEU A 121 11.62 2.99 -7.82
CA LEU A 121 10.79 2.68 -6.66
C LEU A 121 9.52 1.99 -7.14
N GLU A 122 9.37 0.72 -6.83
CA GLU A 122 8.10 0.01 -7.01
C GLU A 122 7.27 0.17 -5.74
N THR A 123 6.04 0.66 -5.87
CA THR A 123 5.13 0.92 -4.74
C THR A 123 3.66 0.78 -5.16
N THR A 124 2.74 0.98 -4.23
CA THR A 124 1.29 0.93 -4.48
C THR A 124 0.63 2.28 -4.20
N THR A 125 -0.04 2.85 -5.21
CA THR A 125 -0.98 3.96 -4.99
C THR A 125 -2.31 3.41 -4.49
N HIS A 126 -2.76 3.92 -3.35
CA HIS A 126 -4.06 3.60 -2.78
C HIS A 126 -5.08 4.65 -3.15
N VAL A 127 -6.21 4.22 -3.69
CA VAL A 127 -7.31 5.11 -4.07
C VAL A 127 -8.58 4.61 -3.40
N ILE A 128 -9.35 5.52 -2.81
CA ILE A 128 -10.60 5.22 -2.12
C ILE A 128 -11.73 6.06 -2.70
N GLN A 129 -12.94 5.52 -2.67
CA GLN A 129 -14.13 6.23 -3.12
C GLN A 129 -14.83 6.89 -1.93
N ILE A 130 -14.94 8.22 -1.94
CA ILE A 130 -15.66 9.03 -0.95
C ILE A 130 -16.68 9.89 -1.68
N ASN A 131 -17.95 9.84 -1.28
CA ASN A 131 -19.04 10.60 -1.92
C ASN A 131 -19.09 10.41 -3.45
N ASP A 132 -18.95 9.16 -3.90
CA ASP A 132 -18.88 8.76 -5.30
C ASP A 132 -17.67 9.29 -6.10
N GLN A 133 -16.73 9.98 -5.45
CA GLN A 133 -15.49 10.48 -6.05
C GLN A 133 -14.30 9.61 -5.65
N TRP A 134 -13.42 9.32 -6.60
CA TRP A 134 -12.16 8.63 -6.35
C TRP A 134 -11.11 9.63 -5.87
N LEU A 135 -10.42 9.32 -4.78
CA LEU A 135 -9.36 10.14 -4.21
C LEU A 135 -8.18 9.25 -3.82
N VAL A 136 -6.96 9.75 -4.03
CA VAL A 136 -5.76 9.09 -3.51
C VAL A 136 -5.78 9.16 -1.99
N ASP A 137 -5.67 8.01 -1.33
CA ASP A 137 -5.45 7.94 0.10
C ASP A 137 -4.01 8.38 0.37
N TYR A 138 -3.84 9.68 0.66
CA TYR A 138 -2.54 10.34 0.71
C TYR A 138 -1.63 9.71 1.75
N HIS A 139 -2.12 9.59 2.99
CA HIS A 139 -1.33 9.06 4.10
C HIS A 139 -0.95 7.60 3.86
N ARG A 140 -1.89 6.76 3.41
CA ARG A 140 -1.61 5.35 3.14
C ARG A 140 -0.63 5.16 1.99
N THR A 141 -0.75 5.97 0.94
CA THR A 141 0.20 5.96 -0.19
C THR A 141 1.59 6.43 0.26
N GLY A 142 1.66 7.45 1.10
CA GLY A 142 2.91 7.93 1.69
C GLY A 142 3.61 6.91 2.60
N ASP A 143 2.85 6.19 3.43
CA ASP A 143 3.37 5.13 4.28
C ASP A 143 3.99 3.99 3.45
N GLU A 144 3.32 3.58 2.36
CA GLU A 144 3.82 2.57 1.43
C GLU A 144 5.11 3.04 0.75
N ILE A 145 5.15 4.28 0.25
CA ILE A 145 6.34 4.89 -0.35
C ILE A 145 7.51 4.94 0.63
N ALA A 146 7.28 5.33 1.89
CA ALA A 146 8.34 5.42 2.89
C ALA A 146 8.94 4.04 3.21
N SER A 147 8.09 3.02 3.29
CA SER A 147 8.49 1.62 3.45
C SER A 147 9.31 1.13 2.26
N ASP A 148 8.78 1.27 1.05
CA ASP A 148 9.39 0.76 -0.18
C ASP A 148 10.69 1.50 -0.54
N ALA A 149 10.74 2.82 -0.32
CA ALA A 149 11.96 3.60 -0.53
C ALA A 149 13.08 3.19 0.43
N SER A 150 12.75 2.70 1.62
CA SER A 150 13.75 2.17 2.56
C SER A 150 14.34 0.87 2.03
N ILE A 151 13.53 -0.03 1.48
CA ILE A 151 13.98 -1.25 0.80
C ILE A 151 14.82 -0.92 -0.44
N GLY A 152 14.35 0.03 -1.26
CA GLY A 152 15.06 0.47 -2.47
C GLY A 152 16.45 1.02 -2.16
N ARG A 153 16.61 1.81 -1.09
CA ARG A 153 17.91 2.32 -0.62
C ARG A 153 18.85 1.19 -0.22
N LEU A 154 18.36 0.20 0.54
CA LEU A 154 19.15 -0.97 0.94
C LEU A 154 19.65 -1.76 -0.28
N MET A 155 18.79 -1.99 -1.26
CA MET A 155 19.17 -2.67 -2.51
C MET A 155 20.17 -1.86 -3.33
N GLY A 156 20.01 -0.54 -3.38
CA GLY A 156 20.96 0.38 -3.98
C GLY A 156 22.35 0.25 -3.35
N GLN A 157 22.43 0.31 -2.03
CA GLN A 157 23.69 0.12 -1.29
C GLN A 157 24.34 -1.24 -1.54
N PHE A 158 23.53 -2.30 -1.65
CA PHE A 158 24.04 -3.64 -1.98
C PHE A 158 24.62 -3.71 -3.39
N ARG A 159 23.94 -3.10 -4.38
CA ARG A 159 24.45 -2.99 -5.76
C ARG A 159 25.75 -2.20 -5.81
N ASP A 160 25.80 -1.06 -5.13
CA ASP A 160 26.98 -0.21 -4.99
C ASP A 160 28.15 -0.95 -4.36
N PHE A 161 27.88 -1.72 -3.30
CA PHE A 161 28.85 -2.60 -2.68
C PHE A 161 29.35 -3.65 -3.67
N GLY A 162 28.46 -4.30 -4.42
CA GLY A 162 28.81 -5.27 -5.46
C GLY A 162 29.69 -4.68 -6.56
N GLU A 163 29.41 -3.46 -7.02
CA GLU A 163 30.23 -2.76 -8.02
C GLU A 163 31.61 -2.38 -7.46
N LYS A 164 31.67 -1.85 -6.23
CA LYS A 164 32.93 -1.55 -5.53
C LYS A 164 33.75 -2.82 -5.29
N LEU A 165 33.09 -3.90 -4.92
CA LEU A 165 33.70 -5.21 -4.73
C LEU A 165 34.29 -5.72 -6.05
N ARG A 166 33.51 -5.69 -7.14
CA ARG A 166 33.97 -6.07 -8.49
C ARG A 166 35.15 -5.23 -8.96
N SER A 167 35.14 -3.92 -8.68
CA SER A 167 36.25 -3.01 -8.99
C SER A 167 37.51 -3.35 -8.19
N ARG A 168 37.39 -3.74 -6.92
CA ARG A 168 38.53 -4.13 -6.08
C ARG A 168 39.06 -5.54 -6.41
N PHE A 169 38.18 -6.45 -6.82
CA PHE A 169 38.56 -7.79 -7.31
C PHE A 169 39.40 -7.76 -8.58
N ALA A 170 39.19 -6.75 -9.44
CA ALA A 170 40.03 -6.54 -10.61
C ALA A 170 41.48 -6.17 -10.24
N ASP A 171 41.71 -5.62 -9.03
CA ASP A 171 43.01 -5.12 -8.58
C ASP A 171 43.72 -6.04 -7.55
N GLU A 172 43.02 -6.83 -6.72
CA GLU A 172 43.63 -7.73 -5.70
C GLU A 172 42.88 -9.08 -5.52
N SER A 173 43.33 -10.16 -6.18
CA SER A 173 42.60 -11.45 -6.24
C SER A 173 42.61 -12.29 -4.96
N ASP A 174 43.74 -12.39 -4.27
CA ASP A 174 43.93 -13.42 -3.23
C ASP A 174 43.48 -12.99 -1.84
N ARG A 175 43.49 -11.68 -1.55
CA ARG A 175 43.02 -11.13 -0.28
C ARG A 175 41.49 -11.05 -0.24
N ALA A 176 40.89 -10.61 -1.34
CA ALA A 176 39.45 -10.49 -1.49
C ALA A 176 38.73 -11.86 -1.41
N ALA A 177 39.32 -12.93 -1.93
CA ALA A 177 38.77 -14.28 -1.80
C ALA A 177 38.67 -14.76 -0.35
N ARG A 178 39.68 -14.45 0.49
CA ARG A 178 39.65 -14.80 1.92
C ARG A 178 38.61 -13.99 2.70
N GLU A 179 38.44 -12.74 2.32
CA GLU A 179 37.49 -11.83 2.97
C GLU A 179 36.04 -12.20 2.61
N LEU A 180 35.78 -12.62 1.36
CA LEU A 180 34.48 -13.16 0.97
C LEU A 180 34.10 -14.44 1.68
N ASN A 181 35.03 -15.39 1.83
CA ASN A 181 34.75 -16.62 2.59
C ASN A 181 34.40 -16.30 4.04
N ARG A 182 35.12 -15.34 4.65
CA ARG A 182 34.82 -14.88 6.01
C ARG A 182 33.43 -14.24 6.10
N LEU A 183 33.06 -13.38 5.14
CA LEU A 183 31.73 -12.78 5.09
C LEU A 183 30.62 -13.81 4.86
N ALA A 184 30.87 -14.83 4.04
CA ALA A 184 29.94 -15.94 3.83
C ALA A 184 29.75 -16.77 5.10
N ASP A 185 30.84 -17.05 5.83
CA ASP A 185 30.80 -17.75 7.12
C ASP A 185 30.05 -16.91 8.18
N ASP A 186 30.32 -15.60 8.23
CA ASP A 186 29.64 -14.68 9.16
C ASP A 186 28.13 -14.58 8.85
N LEU A 187 27.75 -14.53 7.56
CA LEU A 187 26.34 -14.54 7.13
C LEU A 187 25.65 -15.87 7.44
N ALA A 188 26.33 -17.00 7.23
CA ALA A 188 25.80 -18.32 7.57
C ALA A 188 25.57 -18.46 9.08
N ALA A 189 26.49 -17.96 9.90
CA ALA A 189 26.36 -17.94 11.35
C ALA A 189 25.19 -17.04 11.79
N LEU A 190 25.03 -15.87 11.17
CA LEU A 190 23.90 -14.97 11.44
C LEU A 190 22.55 -15.63 11.07
N SER A 191 22.49 -16.32 9.93
CA SER A 191 21.30 -17.04 9.48
C SER A 191 20.94 -18.18 10.44
N ASP A 192 21.92 -18.97 10.88
CA ASP A 192 21.71 -20.07 11.83
C ASP A 192 21.26 -19.54 13.20
N GLN A 193 21.79 -18.40 13.64
CA GLN A 193 21.32 -17.75 14.87
C GLN A 193 19.89 -17.24 14.74
N ALA A 194 19.56 -16.56 13.64
CA ALA A 194 18.21 -16.06 13.38
C ALA A 194 17.18 -17.19 13.31
N GLU A 195 17.53 -18.32 12.66
CA GLU A 195 16.67 -19.51 12.59
C GLU A 195 16.42 -20.10 13.99
N LYS A 196 17.46 -20.19 14.84
CA LYS A 196 17.33 -20.69 16.21
C LYS A 196 16.48 -19.77 17.08
N GLU A 197 16.67 -18.45 16.97
CA GLU A 197 15.88 -17.47 17.71
C GLU A 197 14.40 -17.53 17.28
N MET A 198 14.12 -17.54 15.98
CA MET A 198 12.77 -17.69 15.43
C MET A 198 12.12 -19.01 15.87
N SER A 199 12.84 -20.12 15.76
CA SER A 199 12.36 -21.43 16.21
C SER A 199 12.09 -21.45 17.71
N GLY A 200 12.86 -20.72 18.51
CA GLY A 200 12.63 -20.54 19.94
C GLY A 200 11.34 -19.79 20.23
N LEU A 201 11.12 -18.66 19.55
CA LEU A 201 9.91 -17.84 19.69
C LEU A 201 8.65 -18.61 19.26
N ILE A 202 8.70 -19.32 18.13
CA ILE A 202 7.58 -20.14 17.64
C ILE A 202 7.25 -21.28 18.60
N ARG A 203 8.28 -21.95 19.14
CA ARG A 203 8.08 -23.01 20.14
C ARG A 203 7.41 -22.47 21.40
N GLN A 204 7.90 -21.35 21.92
CA GLN A 204 7.32 -20.72 23.10
C GLN A 204 5.86 -20.32 22.87
N TYR A 205 5.55 -19.72 21.72
CA TYR A 205 4.17 -19.39 21.38
C TYR A 205 3.30 -20.64 21.20
N GLY A 206 3.84 -21.73 20.63
CA GLY A 206 3.15 -23.01 20.54
C GLY A 206 2.79 -23.60 21.91
N GLU A 207 3.74 -23.60 22.85
CA GLU A 207 3.52 -24.05 24.24
C GLU A 207 2.46 -23.19 24.96
N ASP A 208 2.54 -21.86 24.82
CA ASP A 208 1.53 -20.95 25.39
C ASP A 208 0.15 -21.15 24.76
N LEU A 209 0.09 -21.42 23.46
CA LEU A 209 -1.14 -21.68 22.72
C LEU A 209 -1.79 -23.00 23.15
N GLU A 210 -1.00 -24.07 23.31
CA GLU A 210 -1.44 -25.36 23.81
C GLU A 210 -2.13 -25.22 25.18
N ALA A 211 -1.46 -24.55 26.14
CA ALA A 211 -2.00 -24.32 27.48
C ALA A 211 -3.31 -23.53 27.46
N LYS A 212 -3.39 -22.50 26.60
CA LYS A 212 -4.61 -21.69 26.43
C LYS A 212 -5.74 -22.46 25.76
N MET A 213 -5.43 -23.36 24.83
CA MET A 213 -6.42 -24.23 24.20
C MET A 213 -6.95 -25.27 25.18
N GLU A 214 -6.12 -25.78 26.08
CA GLU A 214 -6.55 -26.70 27.13
C GLU A 214 -7.55 -26.04 28.10
N GLU A 215 -7.24 -24.81 28.54
CA GLU A 215 -8.16 -23.99 29.34
C GLU A 215 -9.50 -23.78 28.62
N LEU A 216 -9.43 -23.52 27.32
CA LEU A 216 -10.59 -23.29 26.47
C LEU A 216 -11.46 -24.54 26.30
N SER A 217 -10.82 -25.70 26.13
CA SER A 217 -11.52 -26.99 26.05
C SER A 217 -12.30 -27.26 27.34
N ARG A 218 -11.66 -27.00 28.50
CA ARG A 218 -12.32 -27.10 29.82
C ARG A 218 -13.52 -26.14 29.94
N SER A 219 -13.37 -24.89 29.51
CA SER A 219 -14.47 -23.90 29.52
C SER A 219 -15.64 -24.33 28.61
N LEU A 220 -15.36 -24.91 27.45
CA LEU A 220 -16.38 -25.46 26.55
C LEU A 220 -17.14 -26.64 27.18
N ASP A 221 -16.44 -27.57 27.84
CA ASP A 221 -17.07 -28.68 28.55
C ASP A 221 -17.95 -28.19 29.72
N GLU A 222 -17.47 -27.22 30.50
CA GLU A 222 -18.25 -26.60 31.57
C GLU A 222 -19.50 -25.89 31.03
N ALA A 223 -19.39 -25.16 29.92
CA ALA A 223 -20.51 -24.49 29.28
C ALA A 223 -21.57 -25.50 28.80
N LEU A 224 -21.15 -26.63 28.24
CA LEU A 224 -22.04 -27.73 27.83
C LEU A 224 -22.72 -28.39 29.04
N GLU A 225 -22.02 -28.54 30.16
CA GLU A 225 -22.57 -29.16 31.38
C GLU A 225 -23.54 -28.26 32.14
N GLN A 226 -23.29 -26.95 32.19
CA GLN A 226 -24.11 -25.97 32.90
C GLN A 226 -25.38 -25.60 32.12
N ASN A 227 -25.32 -25.66 30.79
CA ASN A 227 -26.42 -25.25 29.91
C ASN A 227 -27.14 -26.45 29.27
N ARG A 228 -27.55 -27.43 30.09
CA ARG A 228 -28.23 -28.66 29.61
C ARG A 228 -29.55 -28.39 28.90
N ASP A 229 -30.20 -27.27 29.26
CA ASP A 229 -31.49 -26.82 28.71
C ASP A 229 -31.33 -25.91 27.48
N ALA A 230 -30.10 -25.71 26.98
CA ALA A 230 -29.84 -24.95 25.77
C ALA A 230 -30.51 -25.56 24.53
N SER A 231 -30.69 -24.74 23.49
CA SER A 231 -31.29 -25.20 22.23
C SER A 231 -30.45 -26.33 21.62
N PRO A 232 -31.09 -27.31 20.94
CA PRO A 232 -30.36 -28.38 20.26
C PRO A 232 -29.36 -27.85 19.21
N GLU A 233 -29.62 -26.68 18.64
CA GLU A 233 -28.74 -26.05 17.65
C GLU A 233 -27.47 -25.49 18.31
N ASP A 234 -27.60 -24.74 19.41
CA ASP A 234 -26.46 -24.15 20.11
C ASP A 234 -25.57 -25.24 20.75
N ARG A 235 -26.18 -26.29 21.30
CA ARG A 235 -25.45 -27.45 21.81
C ARG A 235 -24.63 -28.13 20.72
N LYS A 236 -25.21 -28.30 19.53
CA LYS A 236 -24.51 -28.88 18.39
C LYS A 236 -23.32 -28.01 17.97
N LYS A 237 -23.47 -26.69 17.90
CA LYS A 237 -22.38 -25.74 17.57
C LYS A 237 -21.23 -25.85 18.58
N LEU A 238 -21.53 -25.93 19.88
CA LEU A 238 -20.53 -26.09 20.93
C LEU A 238 -19.83 -27.46 20.90
N GLU A 239 -20.56 -28.54 20.65
CA GLU A 239 -19.98 -29.89 20.50
C GLU A 239 -19.07 -29.97 19.26
N GLU A 240 -19.44 -29.32 18.15
CA GLU A 240 -18.62 -29.22 16.95
C GLU A 240 -17.35 -28.37 17.19
N ALA A 241 -17.50 -27.23 17.87
CA ALA A 241 -16.37 -26.39 18.26
C ALA A 241 -15.39 -27.11 19.18
N ARG A 242 -15.88 -27.87 20.17
CA ARG A 242 -15.03 -28.68 21.06
C ARG A 242 -14.24 -29.72 20.29
N LYS A 243 -14.92 -30.48 19.43
CA LYS A 243 -14.28 -31.52 18.62
C LYS A 243 -13.22 -30.96 17.69
N GLU A 244 -13.46 -29.77 17.13
CA GLU A 244 -12.49 -29.11 16.28
C GLU A 244 -11.30 -28.58 17.08
N LEU A 245 -11.54 -28.03 18.28
CA LEU A 245 -10.49 -27.60 19.19
C LEU A 245 -9.57 -28.77 19.60
N GLU A 246 -10.13 -29.92 19.99
CA GLU A 246 -9.39 -31.14 20.31
C GLU A 246 -8.47 -31.57 19.15
N ARG A 247 -8.98 -31.55 17.91
CA ARG A 247 -8.14 -31.87 16.72
C ARG A 247 -7.01 -30.88 16.50
N GLN A 248 -7.24 -29.60 16.78
CA GLN A 248 -6.18 -28.61 16.62
C GLN A 248 -5.12 -28.73 17.72
N GLN A 249 -5.48 -29.17 18.93
CA GLN A 249 -4.52 -29.48 19.99
C GLN A 249 -3.59 -30.63 19.57
N GLU A 250 -4.17 -31.74 19.08
CA GLU A 250 -3.37 -32.89 18.58
C GLU A 250 -2.38 -32.48 17.47
N ARG A 251 -2.72 -31.47 16.65
CA ARG A 251 -1.85 -30.95 15.58
C ARG A 251 -0.76 -30.02 16.07
N LEU A 252 -0.94 -29.33 17.21
CA LEU A 252 0.12 -28.53 17.81
C LEU A 252 1.20 -29.43 18.41
N ASP A 253 0.81 -30.56 19.01
CA ASP A 253 1.71 -31.54 19.62
C ASP A 253 2.69 -32.17 18.62
N GLU A 254 2.32 -32.23 17.33
CA GLU A 254 3.18 -32.79 16.27
C GLU A 254 4.36 -31.88 15.88
N SER A 255 4.49 -30.68 16.47
CA SER A 255 5.68 -29.80 16.46
C SER A 255 6.21 -29.41 15.07
N GLU A 256 5.53 -28.49 14.38
CA GLU A 256 6.08 -27.76 13.22
C GLU A 256 5.69 -26.27 13.26
N ALA A 257 6.55 -25.38 12.77
CA ALA A 257 6.25 -23.94 12.68
C ALA A 257 4.99 -23.65 11.85
N ASP A 258 4.73 -24.49 10.84
CA ASP A 258 3.55 -24.40 9.98
C ASP A 258 2.25 -24.82 10.71
N SER A 259 2.34 -25.64 11.77
CA SER A 259 1.16 -26.08 12.53
C SER A 259 0.57 -24.94 13.36
N VAL A 260 1.42 -24.08 13.93
CA VAL A 260 1.02 -22.95 14.78
C VAL A 260 0.17 -21.91 14.04
N ALA A 261 0.59 -21.52 12.83
CA ALA A 261 -0.15 -20.55 12.02
C ALA A 261 -1.49 -21.13 11.54
N GLY A 262 -1.48 -22.40 11.10
CA GLY A 262 -2.68 -23.11 10.68
C GLY A 262 -3.70 -23.26 11.81
N VAL A 263 -3.24 -23.55 13.03
CA VAL A 263 -4.08 -23.68 14.22
C VAL A 263 -4.68 -22.33 14.63
N SER A 264 -3.88 -21.27 14.63
CA SER A 264 -4.36 -19.90 14.92
C SER A 264 -5.48 -19.48 13.95
N GLN A 265 -5.37 -19.83 12.66
CA GLN A 265 -6.42 -19.55 11.69
C GLN A 265 -7.70 -20.36 11.94
N GLN A 266 -7.60 -21.62 12.37
CA GLN A 266 -8.78 -22.41 12.72
C GLN A 266 -9.47 -21.89 13.99
N LEU A 267 -8.69 -21.46 14.99
CA LEU A 267 -9.23 -20.85 16.22
C LEU A 267 -10.06 -19.59 15.92
N ALA A 268 -9.64 -18.77 14.97
CA ALA A 268 -10.42 -17.61 14.51
C ALA A 268 -11.77 -18.01 13.87
N ARG A 269 -11.82 -19.14 13.17
CA ARG A 269 -13.09 -19.66 12.60
C ARG A 269 -14.00 -20.21 13.69
N ILE A 270 -13.45 -20.93 14.67
CA ILE A 270 -14.20 -21.40 15.83
C ILE A 270 -14.78 -20.19 16.59
N GLN A 271 -14.01 -19.11 16.77
CA GLN A 271 -14.53 -17.87 17.35
C GLN A 271 -15.73 -17.32 16.59
N GLN A 272 -15.63 -17.22 15.26
CA GLN A 272 -16.72 -16.70 14.44
C GLN A 272 -17.99 -17.55 14.64
N GLN A 273 -17.86 -18.88 14.63
CA GLN A 273 -18.99 -19.79 14.83
C GLN A 273 -19.62 -19.66 16.23
N LEU A 274 -18.80 -19.46 17.27
CA LEU A 274 -19.28 -19.31 18.65
C LEU A 274 -19.88 -17.91 18.93
N SER A 275 -19.49 -16.90 18.16
CA SER A 275 -20.10 -15.56 18.24
C SER A 275 -21.56 -15.54 17.74
N GLU A 276 -21.96 -16.54 16.95
CA GLU A 276 -23.31 -16.70 16.39
C GLU A 276 -24.25 -17.54 17.27
N LEU A 277 -23.83 -17.93 18.48
CA LEU A 277 -24.69 -18.63 19.43
C LEU A 277 -25.88 -17.75 19.83
N SER A 278 -27.09 -18.29 19.67
CA SER A 278 -28.33 -17.53 19.82
C SER A 278 -28.96 -17.76 21.20
N GLY A 279 -28.62 -16.94 22.20
CA GLY A 279 -29.33 -16.95 23.48
C GLY A 279 -28.60 -16.31 24.65
N GLN A 280 -29.37 -15.76 25.59
CA GLN A 280 -28.83 -15.18 26.84
C GLN A 280 -28.09 -16.21 27.71
N THR A 281 -28.32 -17.51 27.47
CA THR A 281 -27.77 -18.63 28.23
C THR A 281 -26.25 -18.76 28.13
N PHE A 282 -25.63 -18.27 27.04
CA PHE A 282 -24.18 -18.37 26.81
C PHE A 282 -23.45 -17.03 26.91
N GLU A 283 -24.09 -15.96 27.39
CA GLU A 283 -23.47 -14.62 27.45
C GLU A 283 -22.17 -14.60 28.29
N ALA A 284 -22.15 -15.32 29.42
CA ALA A 284 -20.96 -15.41 30.26
C ALA A 284 -19.79 -16.09 29.53
N PHE A 285 -20.08 -17.20 28.84
CA PHE A 285 -19.12 -17.92 28.02
C PHE A 285 -18.61 -17.07 26.85
N GLN A 286 -19.51 -16.35 26.16
CA GLN A 286 -19.14 -15.45 25.05
C GLN A 286 -18.21 -14.31 25.53
N GLN A 287 -18.42 -13.77 26.73
CA GLN A 287 -17.55 -12.75 27.30
C GLN A 287 -16.17 -13.30 27.69
N GLU A 288 -16.11 -14.52 28.22
CA GLU A 288 -14.83 -15.21 28.50
C GLU A 288 -14.07 -15.51 27.22
N TRP A 289 -14.78 -16.01 26.20
CA TRP A 289 -14.24 -16.29 24.88
C TRP A 289 -13.67 -15.03 24.19
N GLN A 290 -14.40 -13.91 24.27
CA GLN A 290 -13.95 -12.64 23.70
C GLN A 290 -12.65 -12.16 24.36
N ARG A 291 -12.58 -12.21 25.70
CA ARG A 291 -11.35 -11.87 26.45
C ARG A 291 -10.19 -12.79 26.08
N TRP A 292 -10.45 -14.09 25.91
CA TRP A 292 -9.45 -15.04 25.47
C TRP A 292 -8.90 -14.71 24.07
N SER A 293 -9.78 -14.40 23.11
CA SER A 293 -9.37 -14.03 21.73
C SER A 293 -8.55 -12.73 21.69
N GLU A 294 -8.91 -11.74 22.50
CA GLU A 294 -8.14 -10.51 22.66
C GLU A 294 -6.75 -10.79 23.25
N ASN A 295 -6.64 -11.71 24.21
CA ASN A 295 -5.35 -12.11 24.76
C ASN A 295 -4.49 -12.80 23.69
N LEU A 296 -5.07 -13.73 22.92
CA LEU A 296 -4.37 -14.45 21.86
C LEU A 296 -3.87 -13.49 20.76
N SER A 297 -4.69 -12.50 20.39
CA SER A 297 -4.32 -11.48 19.41
C SER A 297 -3.15 -10.63 19.90
N ARG A 298 -3.13 -10.25 21.19
CA ARG A 298 -1.99 -9.54 21.80
C ARG A 298 -0.71 -10.38 21.81
N ASP A 299 -0.83 -11.68 22.07
CA ASP A 299 0.31 -12.62 22.06
C ASP A 299 0.89 -12.76 20.64
N LEU A 300 0.03 -12.85 19.61
CA LEU A 300 0.43 -12.83 18.20
C LEU A 300 1.11 -11.53 17.79
N GLU A 301 0.57 -10.39 18.20
CA GLU A 301 1.22 -9.11 17.93
C GLU A 301 2.57 -8.99 18.63
N GLN A 302 2.69 -9.53 19.86
CA GLN A 302 3.95 -9.57 20.58
C GLN A 302 4.96 -10.44 19.83
N LEU A 303 4.58 -11.63 19.39
CA LEU A 303 5.41 -12.50 18.56
C LEU A 303 5.89 -11.77 17.30
N ASN A 304 4.99 -11.08 16.59
CA ASN A 304 5.32 -10.30 15.39
C ASN A 304 6.26 -9.12 15.71
N ARG A 305 6.07 -8.43 16.85
CA ARG A 305 6.97 -7.36 17.30
C ARG A 305 8.36 -7.89 17.67
N GLU A 306 8.44 -8.99 18.41
CA GLU A 306 9.73 -9.58 18.79
C GLU A 306 10.45 -10.13 17.56
N SER A 307 9.75 -10.81 16.66
CA SER A 307 10.27 -11.22 15.35
C SER A 307 10.89 -10.05 14.56
N ARG A 308 10.22 -8.89 14.56
CA ARG A 308 10.75 -7.67 13.90
C ARG A 308 11.94 -7.04 14.63
N LYS A 309 11.96 -7.04 15.96
CA LYS A 309 13.09 -6.50 16.74
C LYS A 309 14.39 -7.30 16.54
N HIS A 310 14.27 -8.59 16.31
CA HIS A 310 15.39 -9.49 16.02
C HIS A 310 15.83 -9.46 14.53
N HIS A 311 15.20 -8.63 13.70
CA HIS A 311 15.80 -8.07 12.49
C HIS A 311 16.42 -6.70 12.84
N PRO A 312 17.66 -6.64 13.35
CA PRO A 312 18.26 -5.37 13.70
C PRO A 312 18.38 -4.47 12.46
N ASP A 313 18.14 -3.17 12.69
CA ASP A 313 18.61 -2.01 11.92
C ASP A 313 20.15 -1.96 11.82
N SER A 314 20.81 -3.09 11.61
CA SER A 314 22.25 -3.17 11.39
C SER A 314 22.53 -3.31 9.91
N ILE A 315 22.56 -2.16 9.24
CA ILE A 315 23.73 -1.55 8.56
C ILE A 315 23.26 -0.31 7.80
#